data_AF-A0A9P6BJR5-F1
#
_entry.id   AF-A0A9P6BJR5-F1
#
_cell.length_a   1.000
_cell.length_b   1.000
_cell.length_c   1.000
_cell.angle_alpha   90.00
_cell.angle_beta   90.00
_cell.angle_gamma   90.00
#
_symmetry.space_group_name_H-M   'P 1'
#
loop_
_entity.id
_entity.type
_entity.pdbx_description
1 polymer ?
#
loop_
_entity_poly.entity_id
_entity_poly.type
_entity_poly.pdbx_seq_one_letter_code
_entity_poly.pdbx_strand_id
1 'polypeptide(L)'
;MLRRCNMDKCLWLSGNAAKRHGTALTGRLPLTSALLTQRPQTYAFAQLRYLRQLTTPELRREFTEFFVKEYGHVPVKSSSLIPHNDKSLMFTNAGMVQFKDYFKNPATAPFKQATSIQKCMRAGGKHNDLDNVGYTPRHHTFFEMLGNFSFGEYSKTKAIRMAWRFLTEIVKLPKDRLRVTVLASDQETFEIWRDQEGIPEEKIIRCGSKDNFWTMGEGPGPCGPCTEIFWDTQNDDLGEDRWLEIWNL
;
A
#
# COMPACT_ATOMS: atom_id res chain seq x y z
N MET A 1 -18.55 16.15 12.59
CA MET A 1 -17.40 16.93 12.10
C MET A 1 -16.64 16.06 11.10
N LEU A 2 -17.03 16.14 9.83
CA LEU A 2 -16.48 15.31 8.74
C LEU A 2 -15.04 15.73 8.46
N ARG A 3 -14.06 14.93 8.90
CA ARG A 3 -12.66 15.15 8.55
C ARG A 3 -12.44 14.65 7.13
N ARG A 4 -11.86 15.51 6.29
CA ARG A 4 -11.46 15.21 4.91
C ARG A 4 -10.51 13.99 4.94
N CYS A 5 -10.93 12.85 4.41
CA CYS A 5 -9.97 11.96 3.77
C CYS A 5 -9.65 12.58 2.43
N ASN A 6 -8.37 12.66 2.10
CA ASN A 6 -7.90 13.13 0.81
C ASN A 6 -6.53 12.47 0.64
N MET A 7 -6.46 11.20 0.24
CA MET A 7 -5.18 10.54 0.06
C MET A 7 -5.17 9.59 -1.12
N ASP A 8 -4.35 9.99 -2.08
CA ASP A 8 -3.71 9.15 -3.07
C ASP A 8 -2.72 8.18 -2.37
N LYS A 9 -2.93 6.85 -2.51
CA LYS A 9 -1.96 5.82 -2.93
C LYS A 9 -1.32 4.84 -1.90
N CYS A 10 -1.64 3.56 -2.15
CA CYS A 10 -1.10 2.22 -1.81
C CYS A 10 0.33 2.03 -1.25
N LEU A 11 0.48 0.94 -0.48
CA LEU A 11 1.71 0.32 0.10
C LEU A 11 3.04 0.61 -0.63
N TRP A 12 4.01 1.08 0.14
CA TRP A 12 5.34 1.47 -0.33
C TRP A 12 6.45 0.62 0.31
N LEU A 13 7.42 0.17 -0.48
CA LEU A 13 8.70 -0.36 0.01
C LEU A 13 9.83 0.52 -0.53
N SER A 14 10.52 1.24 0.35
CA SER A 14 11.81 1.87 0.03
C SER A 14 12.95 0.95 0.47
N GLY A 15 13.80 0.57 -0.48
CA GLY A 15 15.08 -0.07 -0.18
C GLY A 15 16.12 0.99 0.17
N ASN A 16 16.58 1.04 1.42
CA ASN A 16 17.79 1.77 1.75
C ASN A 16 18.68 0.93 2.68
N ALA A 17 19.67 0.26 2.07
CA ALA A 17 20.82 -0.28 2.77
C ALA A 17 22.00 0.68 2.55
N ALA A 18 22.25 1.55 3.52
CA ALA A 18 23.47 2.38 3.55
C ALA A 18 24.30 2.01 4.79
N LYS A 19 25.30 1.14 4.61
CA LYS A 19 26.39 0.95 5.57
C LYS A 19 27.29 2.20 5.53
N ARG A 20 27.38 2.96 6.62
CA ARG A 20 28.39 4.01 6.78
C ARG A 20 29.59 3.44 7.52
N HIS A 21 30.74 3.41 6.83
CA HIS A 21 32.05 3.19 7.44
C HIS A 21 32.45 4.44 8.24
N GLY A 22 32.83 4.25 9.50
CA GLY A 22 33.37 5.30 10.36
C GLY A 22 34.86 5.45 10.17
N THR A 23 35.34 6.69 10.06
CA THR A 23 36.75 7.05 10.24
C THR A 23 36.80 8.05 11.40
N ALA A 24 37.57 7.69 12.43
CA ALA A 24 37.72 8.47 13.64
C ALA A 24 38.68 9.65 13.42
N LEU A 25 38.31 10.84 13.89
CA LEU A 25 39.25 11.91 14.18
C LEU A 25 38.92 12.49 15.56
N THR A 26 39.95 12.49 16.39
CA THR A 26 39.97 12.87 17.79
C THR A 26 40.10 14.38 17.95
N GLY A 27 39.26 14.97 18.80
CA GLY A 27 39.41 16.35 19.29
C GLY A 27 38.59 16.54 20.55
N ARG A 28 39.25 16.62 21.72
CA ARG A 28 38.64 16.97 23.01
C ARG A 28 38.68 18.48 23.20
N LEU A 29 37.57 19.10 23.59
CA LEU A 29 37.49 20.32 24.41
C LEU A 29 36.14 20.33 25.19
N PRO A 30 36.02 21.06 26.32
CA PRO A 30 35.30 20.61 27.52
C PRO A 30 33.81 21.00 27.61
N LEU A 31 33.14 20.30 28.51
CA LEU A 31 31.72 20.37 28.87
C LEU A 31 31.31 21.73 29.44
N THR A 32 30.22 22.30 28.90
CA THR A 32 29.33 23.21 29.62
C THR A 32 27.90 22.66 29.59
N SER A 33 27.35 22.50 30.79
CA SER A 33 25.98 22.12 31.11
C SER A 33 24.96 23.05 30.45
N ALA A 34 24.09 22.51 29.59
CA ALA A 34 22.79 23.08 29.26
C ALA A 34 21.86 22.01 28.66
N LEU A 35 20.78 21.73 29.41
CA LEU A 35 19.49 21.19 28.92
C LEU A 35 19.56 19.92 28.06
N LEU A 36 19.67 18.77 28.73
CA LEU A 36 19.19 17.49 28.21
C LEU A 36 17.66 17.54 28.11
N THR A 37 17.12 18.17 27.07
CA THR A 37 15.79 17.82 26.57
C THR A 37 15.83 16.35 26.20
N GLN A 38 15.14 15.52 26.97
CA GLN A 38 14.92 14.11 26.68
C GLN A 38 14.41 13.99 25.24
N ARG A 39 15.23 13.43 24.36
CA ARG A 39 14.87 13.19 22.96
C ARG A 39 13.75 12.13 22.95
N PRO A 40 12.63 12.34 22.23
CA PRO A 40 11.52 11.39 22.17
C PRO A 40 11.81 10.15 21.29
N GLN A 41 13.08 9.86 20.99
CA GLN A 41 13.44 8.79 20.05
C GLN A 41 13.37 7.38 20.63
N THR A 42 13.33 7.20 21.95
CA THR A 42 13.45 5.89 22.59
C THR A 42 12.14 5.09 22.62
N TYR A 43 10.98 5.74 22.60
CA TYR A 43 9.68 5.06 22.72
C TYR A 43 9.23 4.37 21.43
N ALA A 44 9.47 4.98 20.25
CA ALA A 44 9.04 4.43 18.97
C ALA A 44 9.74 3.10 18.61
N PHE A 45 11.01 2.94 18.97
CA PHE A 45 11.77 1.71 18.67
C PHE A 45 11.42 0.53 19.58
N ALA A 46 10.89 0.77 20.79
CA ALA A 46 10.52 -0.30 21.71
C ALA A 46 9.26 -1.05 21.26
N GLN A 47 8.29 -0.36 20.66
CA GLN A 47 7.02 -0.96 20.21
C GLN A 47 7.16 -1.80 18.92
N LEU A 48 8.12 -1.50 18.04
CA LEU A 48 8.36 -2.25 16.80
C LEU A 48 8.98 -3.64 17.01
N ARG A 49 9.54 -3.93 18.20
CA ARG A 49 10.18 -5.23 18.51
C ARG A 49 9.21 -6.42 18.54
N TYR A 50 7.91 -6.16 18.66
CA TYR A 50 6.88 -7.20 18.71
C TYR A 50 6.29 -7.55 17.33
N LEU A 51 6.60 -6.77 16.29
CA LEU A 51 6.14 -7.04 14.94
C LEU A 51 7.08 -8.03 14.24
N ARG A 52 6.52 -8.91 13.41
CA ARG A 52 7.33 -9.75 12.52
C ARG A 52 8.12 -8.83 11.58
N GLN A 53 9.45 -8.90 11.69
CA GLN A 53 10.34 -8.11 10.83
C GLN A 53 10.65 -8.92 9.57
N LEU A 54 10.25 -8.38 8.41
CA LEU A 54 10.58 -8.91 7.10
C LEU A 54 11.44 -7.90 6.38
N THR A 55 12.53 -8.35 5.77
CA THR A 55 13.26 -7.52 4.80
C THR A 55 12.40 -7.31 3.55
N THR A 56 12.67 -6.25 2.79
CA THR A 56 11.96 -5.97 1.53
C THR A 56 11.94 -7.19 0.58
N PRO A 57 13.05 -7.91 0.34
CA PRO A 57 13.02 -9.10 -0.51
C PRO A 57 12.19 -10.25 0.06
N GLU A 58 12.19 -10.43 1.38
CA GLU A 58 11.37 -11.45 2.04
C GLU A 58 9.89 -11.12 1.88
N LEU A 59 9.46 -9.88 2.14
CA LEU A 59 8.06 -9.49 1.97
C LEU A 59 7.58 -9.71 0.52
N ARG A 60 8.41 -9.36 -0.47
CA ARG A 60 8.13 -9.63 -1.89
C ARG A 60 7.94 -11.13 -2.15
N ARG A 61 8.80 -11.97 -1.60
CA ARG A 61 8.71 -13.42 -1.72
C ARG A 61 7.45 -13.96 -1.04
N GLU A 62 7.21 -13.59 0.21
CA GLU A 62 6.05 -14.05 1.00
C GLU A 62 4.73 -13.66 0.31
N PHE A 63 4.63 -12.44 -0.25
CA PHE A 63 3.45 -12.00 -1.01
C PHE A 63 3.20 -12.89 -2.23
N THR A 64 4.23 -13.07 -3.06
CA THR A 64 4.09 -13.86 -4.29
C THR A 64 3.77 -15.32 -3.94
N GLU A 65 4.49 -15.91 -2.99
CA GLU A 65 4.27 -17.30 -2.59
C GLU A 65 2.90 -17.52 -1.96
N PHE A 66 2.40 -16.59 -1.15
CA PHE A 66 1.05 -16.67 -0.58
C PHE A 66 -0.02 -16.77 -1.67
N PHE A 67 -0.03 -15.86 -2.64
CA PHE A 67 -1.03 -15.88 -3.71
C PHE A 67 -0.88 -17.08 -4.66
N VAL A 68 0.36 -17.52 -4.94
CA VAL A 68 0.61 -18.68 -5.78
C VAL A 68 0.19 -19.98 -5.08
N LYS A 69 0.64 -20.21 -3.85
CA LYS A 69 0.46 -21.49 -3.14
C LYS A 69 -0.94 -21.65 -2.56
N GLU A 70 -1.47 -20.61 -1.92
CA GLU A 70 -2.76 -20.69 -1.21
C GLU A 70 -3.96 -20.45 -2.13
N TYR A 71 -3.77 -19.69 -3.22
CA TYR A 71 -4.87 -19.23 -4.05
C TYR A 71 -4.70 -19.52 -5.53
N GLY A 72 -3.59 -20.14 -5.97
CA GLY A 72 -3.38 -20.54 -7.38
C GLY A 72 -3.25 -19.37 -8.36
N HIS A 73 -2.81 -18.19 -7.89
CA HIS A 73 -2.52 -17.07 -8.80
C HIS A 73 -1.29 -17.37 -9.66
N VAL A 74 -1.32 -16.94 -10.92
CA VAL A 74 -0.15 -17.05 -11.80
C VAL A 74 0.81 -15.87 -11.50
N PRO A 75 2.09 -16.13 -11.18
CA PRO A 75 3.05 -15.05 -10.98
C PRO A 75 3.45 -14.45 -12.32
N VAL A 76 3.26 -13.14 -12.48
CA VAL A 76 3.59 -12.38 -13.69
C VAL A 76 4.72 -11.40 -13.38
N LYS A 77 5.71 -11.33 -14.27
CA LYS A 77 6.85 -10.42 -14.13
C LYS A 77 6.38 -8.96 -14.24
N SER A 78 7.09 -8.07 -13.53
CA SER A 78 6.93 -6.62 -13.74
C SER A 78 7.09 -6.28 -15.22
N SER A 79 6.12 -5.56 -15.76
CA SER A 79 6.21 -4.92 -17.07
C SER A 79 7.20 -3.75 -17.05
N SER A 80 7.51 -3.21 -18.23
CA SER A 80 8.35 -2.01 -18.40
C SER A 80 7.77 -0.80 -17.66
N LEU A 81 8.64 0.11 -17.22
CA LEU A 81 8.22 1.42 -16.73
C LEU A 81 7.65 2.30 -17.85
N ILE A 82 8.01 2.03 -19.11
CA ILE A 82 7.52 2.73 -20.28
C ILE A 82 6.46 1.82 -20.94
N PRO A 83 5.17 2.19 -20.92
CA PRO A 83 4.12 1.42 -21.56
C PRO A 83 4.31 1.39 -23.09
N HIS A 84 4.34 0.21 -23.70
CA HIS A 84 4.52 0.09 -25.15
C HIS A 84 3.22 0.34 -25.94
N ASN A 85 2.07 0.00 -25.36
CA ASN A 85 0.77 -0.03 -26.06
C ASN A 85 -0.25 1.00 -25.52
N ASP A 86 0.17 1.95 -24.69
CA ASP A 86 -0.72 2.96 -24.12
C ASP A 86 -0.12 4.37 -24.20
N LYS A 87 -0.54 5.12 -25.22
CA LYS A 87 -0.08 6.51 -25.43
C LYS A 87 -0.66 7.50 -24.43
N SER A 88 -1.64 7.10 -23.61
CA SER A 88 -2.23 7.96 -22.58
C SER A 88 -1.44 7.95 -21.26
N LEU A 89 -0.51 7.01 -21.10
CA LEU A 89 0.31 6.85 -19.90
C LEU A 89 1.77 7.17 -20.20
N MET A 90 2.33 8.13 -19.47
CA MET A 90 3.76 8.47 -19.57
C MET A 90 4.64 7.37 -18.96
N PHE A 91 4.22 6.85 -17.80
CA PHE A 91 4.89 5.76 -17.10
C PHE A 91 3.87 4.76 -16.55
N THR A 92 4.31 3.52 -16.35
CA THR A 92 3.58 2.51 -15.60
C THR A 92 3.47 2.96 -14.14
N ASN A 93 2.27 3.38 -13.73
CA ASN A 93 1.99 3.96 -12.41
C ASN A 93 1.33 2.98 -11.42
N ALA A 94 0.91 1.81 -11.89
CA ALA A 94 0.23 0.78 -11.12
C ALA A 94 0.46 -0.62 -11.71
N GLY A 95 0.32 -1.65 -10.88
CA GLY A 95 0.46 -3.06 -11.29
C GLY A 95 -0.55 -3.53 -12.32
N MET A 96 -1.73 -2.92 -12.34
CA MET A 96 -2.83 -3.30 -13.24
C MET A 96 -2.60 -2.91 -14.71
N VAL A 97 -1.68 -1.97 -15.00
CA VAL A 97 -1.49 -1.38 -16.34
C VAL A 97 -1.23 -2.44 -17.41
N GLN A 98 -0.41 -3.45 -17.10
CA GLN A 98 -0.10 -4.56 -18.01
C GLN A 98 -1.28 -5.52 -18.25
N PHE A 99 -2.33 -5.42 -17.45
CA PHE A 99 -3.52 -6.26 -17.52
C PHE A 99 -4.77 -5.50 -17.99
N LYS A 100 -4.61 -4.26 -18.43
CA LYS A 100 -5.71 -3.36 -18.81
C LYS A 100 -6.69 -4.00 -19.80
N ASP A 101 -6.19 -4.70 -20.81
CA ASP A 101 -7.03 -5.32 -21.83
C ASP A 101 -7.76 -6.56 -21.30
N TYR A 102 -7.14 -7.30 -20.37
CA TYR A 102 -7.77 -8.43 -19.69
C TYR A 102 -8.88 -7.99 -18.72
N PHE A 103 -8.79 -6.80 -18.12
CA PHE A 103 -9.91 -6.24 -17.36
C PHE A 103 -11.10 -5.87 -18.23
N LYS A 104 -10.86 -5.45 -19.48
CA LYS A 104 -11.93 -5.14 -20.44
C LYS A 104 -12.56 -6.40 -21.02
N ASN A 105 -11.74 -7.43 -21.28
CA ASN A 105 -12.21 -8.70 -21.81
C ASN A 105 -11.52 -9.88 -21.08
N PRO A 106 -12.07 -10.28 -19.92
CA PRO A 106 -11.49 -11.34 -19.09
C PRO A 106 -11.28 -12.68 -19.81
N ALA A 107 -12.12 -13.00 -20.80
CA ALA A 107 -12.01 -14.24 -21.57
C ALA A 107 -10.73 -14.33 -22.42
N THR A 108 -10.04 -13.21 -22.66
CA THR A 108 -8.78 -13.17 -23.42
C THR A 108 -7.55 -13.37 -22.55
N ALA A 109 -7.71 -13.36 -21.21
CA ALA A 109 -6.60 -13.56 -20.31
C ALA A 109 -6.11 -15.01 -20.36
N PRO A 110 -4.79 -15.26 -20.47
CA PRO A 110 -4.23 -16.62 -20.46
C PRO A 110 -4.33 -17.29 -19.06
N PHE A 111 -4.76 -16.53 -18.05
CA PHE A 111 -4.98 -16.97 -16.68
C PHE A 111 -6.20 -16.25 -16.11
N LYS A 112 -6.90 -16.90 -15.17
CA LYS A 112 -8.08 -16.30 -14.52
C LYS A 112 -7.73 -15.37 -13.36
N GLN A 113 -6.52 -15.51 -12.82
CA GLN A 113 -6.02 -14.74 -11.70
C GLN A 113 -4.50 -14.66 -11.76
N ALA A 114 -3.94 -13.51 -11.38
CA ALA A 114 -2.51 -13.25 -11.46
C ALA A 114 -2.00 -12.48 -10.25
N THR A 115 -0.73 -12.64 -9.92
CA THR A 115 -0.04 -11.81 -8.93
C THR A 115 1.23 -11.24 -9.53
N SER A 116 1.56 -9.99 -9.21
CA SER A 116 2.78 -9.35 -9.69
C SER A 116 3.35 -8.36 -8.68
N ILE A 117 4.64 -8.11 -8.81
CA ILE A 117 5.34 -7.02 -8.12
C ILE A 117 5.80 -6.06 -9.21
N GLN A 118 5.03 -5.01 -9.44
CA GLN A 118 5.25 -4.08 -10.54
C GLN A 118 6.11 -2.92 -10.08
N LYS A 119 7.17 -2.63 -10.84
CA LYS A 119 7.91 -1.37 -10.73
C LYS A 119 7.04 -0.23 -11.27
N CYS A 120 6.78 0.76 -10.44
CA CYS A 120 5.91 1.87 -10.74
C CYS A 120 6.68 3.19 -10.70
N MET A 121 6.27 4.14 -11.54
CA MET A 121 6.75 5.52 -11.48
C MET A 121 5.59 6.52 -11.50
N ARG A 122 5.64 7.47 -10.58
CA ARG A 122 4.66 8.55 -10.40
C ARG A 122 5.38 9.90 -10.37
N ALA A 123 5.91 10.27 -11.54
CA ALA A 123 6.68 11.49 -11.74
C ALA A 123 6.13 12.33 -12.91
N GLY A 124 4.83 12.19 -13.22
CA GLY A 124 4.18 12.89 -14.33
C GLY A 124 2.76 12.39 -14.61
N GLY A 125 1.97 13.19 -15.33
CA GLY A 125 0.55 12.91 -15.61
C GLY A 125 -0.36 13.07 -14.39
N LYS A 126 -1.53 12.42 -14.40
CA LYS A 126 -2.55 12.49 -13.32
C LYS A 126 -1.99 12.06 -11.95
N HIS A 127 -1.16 11.02 -11.93
CA HIS A 127 -0.56 10.51 -10.70
C HIS A 127 0.89 10.99 -10.60
N ASN A 128 1.07 12.23 -10.15
CA ASN A 128 2.37 12.84 -9.94
C ASN A 128 2.63 13.06 -8.44
N ASP A 129 3.65 12.39 -7.90
CA ASP A 129 4.04 12.54 -6.50
C ASP A 129 5.30 13.39 -6.33
N LEU A 130 5.83 13.97 -7.41
CA LEU A 130 7.12 14.69 -7.40
C LEU A 130 7.16 15.80 -6.35
N ASP A 131 6.07 16.56 -6.20
CA ASP A 131 5.98 17.68 -5.26
C ASP A 131 5.85 17.22 -3.79
N ASN A 132 5.46 15.97 -3.55
CA ASN A 132 5.28 15.40 -2.20
C ASN A 132 6.52 14.67 -1.68
N VAL A 133 7.44 14.30 -2.58
CA VAL A 133 8.65 13.55 -2.26
C VAL A 133 9.60 14.42 -1.45
N GLY A 134 10.02 13.91 -0.28
CA GLY A 134 10.87 14.63 0.66
C GLY A 134 10.12 15.47 1.70
N TYR A 135 8.82 15.72 1.50
CA TYR A 135 7.97 16.42 2.46
C TYR A 135 7.13 15.48 3.32
N THR A 136 6.83 14.29 2.80
CA THR A 136 6.02 13.29 3.49
C THR A 136 6.82 11.98 3.63
N PRO A 137 6.53 11.15 4.65
CA PRO A 137 7.24 9.89 4.87
C PRO A 137 6.82 8.76 3.92
N ARG A 138 5.78 8.95 3.10
CA ARG A 138 5.16 7.88 2.28
C ARG A 138 5.32 8.03 0.77
N HIS A 139 5.55 9.24 0.26
CA HIS A 139 5.55 9.45 -1.18
C HIS A 139 6.92 9.17 -1.80
N HIS A 140 6.92 8.39 -2.88
CA HIS A 140 8.09 8.09 -3.71
C HIS A 140 7.76 8.31 -5.19
N THR A 141 8.77 8.75 -5.97
CA THR A 141 8.62 8.78 -7.44
C THR A 141 8.69 7.38 -8.04
N PHE A 142 9.59 6.53 -7.55
CA PHE A 142 9.75 5.14 -7.95
C PHE A 142 9.47 4.20 -6.78
N PHE A 143 8.69 3.14 -7.03
CA PHE A 143 8.28 2.19 -6.00
C PHE A 143 7.87 0.85 -6.60
N GLU A 144 7.70 -0.17 -5.76
CA GLU A 144 7.16 -1.47 -6.15
C GLU A 144 5.72 -1.60 -5.63
N MET A 145 4.78 -1.91 -6.52
CA MET A 145 3.38 -2.19 -6.18
C MET A 145 3.14 -3.70 -6.23
N LEU A 146 2.83 -4.28 -5.07
CA LEU A 146 2.44 -5.66 -4.92
C LEU A 146 0.94 -5.76 -5.22
N GLY A 147 0.54 -6.65 -6.13
CA GLY A 147 -0.85 -6.77 -6.54
C GLY A 147 -1.29 -8.20 -6.82
N ASN A 148 -2.58 -8.46 -6.54
CA ASN A 148 -3.30 -9.66 -6.93
C ASN A 148 -4.51 -9.24 -7.78
N PHE A 149 -4.74 -9.94 -8.88
CA PHE A 149 -5.67 -9.54 -9.92
C PHE A 149 -6.61 -10.69 -10.26
N SER A 150 -7.90 -10.38 -10.37
CA SER A 150 -8.97 -11.29 -10.80
C SER A 150 -9.42 -10.90 -12.19
N PHE A 151 -9.50 -11.88 -13.09
CA PHE A 151 -10.11 -11.73 -14.41
C PHE A 151 -11.42 -12.52 -14.44
N GLY A 152 -12.32 -12.19 -13.50
CA GLY A 152 -13.64 -12.82 -13.36
C GLY A 152 -13.66 -14.11 -12.52
N GLU A 153 -12.61 -14.39 -11.75
CA GLU A 153 -12.50 -15.63 -10.97
C GLU A 153 -13.05 -15.50 -9.54
N TYR A 154 -12.87 -14.35 -8.89
CA TYR A 154 -13.28 -14.15 -7.50
C TYR A 154 -13.96 -12.81 -7.24
N SER A 155 -14.84 -12.79 -6.22
CA SER A 155 -15.63 -11.65 -5.76
C SER A 155 -14.92 -10.78 -4.71
N LYS A 156 -15.55 -9.67 -4.31
CA LYS A 156 -15.09 -8.78 -3.22
C LYS A 156 -14.81 -9.54 -1.93
N THR A 157 -15.70 -10.45 -1.56
CA THR A 157 -15.61 -11.33 -0.39
C THR A 157 -14.26 -12.05 -0.30
N LYS A 158 -13.83 -12.65 -1.41
CA LYS A 158 -12.57 -13.40 -1.49
C LYS A 158 -11.37 -12.45 -1.59
N ALA A 159 -11.49 -11.33 -2.30
CA ALA A 159 -10.44 -10.31 -2.37
C ALA A 159 -10.07 -9.77 -0.97
N ILE A 160 -11.09 -9.36 -0.20
CA ILE A 160 -10.95 -8.86 1.17
C ILE A 160 -10.33 -9.93 2.08
N ARG A 161 -10.84 -11.17 2.03
CA ARG A 161 -10.29 -12.28 2.82
C ARG A 161 -8.81 -12.51 2.55
N MET A 162 -8.40 -12.52 1.28
CA MET A 162 -6.99 -12.73 0.91
C MET A 162 -6.09 -11.62 1.47
N ALA A 163 -6.49 -10.36 1.30
CA ALA A 163 -5.73 -9.22 1.79
C ALA A 163 -5.61 -9.23 3.32
N TRP A 164 -6.74 -9.47 4.00
CA TRP A 164 -6.78 -9.51 5.46
C TRP A 164 -5.93 -10.65 6.03
N ARG A 165 -6.01 -11.86 5.45
CA ARG A 165 -5.17 -12.99 5.85
C ARG A 165 -3.70 -12.73 5.61
N PHE A 166 -3.33 -12.16 4.47
CA PHE A 166 -1.93 -11.82 4.22
C PHE A 166 -1.38 -10.87 5.28
N LEU A 167 -2.10 -9.78 5.59
CA LEU A 167 -1.65 -8.81 6.57
C LEU A 167 -1.62 -9.38 8.01
N THR A 168 -2.64 -10.13 8.41
CA THR A 168 -2.82 -10.52 9.82
C THR A 168 -2.22 -11.88 10.16
N GLU A 169 -2.11 -12.80 9.20
CA GLU A 169 -1.56 -14.15 9.43
C GLU A 169 -0.11 -14.27 8.91
N ILE A 170 0.17 -13.72 7.72
CA ILE A 170 1.50 -13.80 7.11
C ILE A 170 2.40 -12.67 7.63
N VAL A 171 2.03 -11.42 7.41
CA VAL A 171 2.79 -10.26 7.92
C VAL A 171 2.66 -10.12 9.44
N LYS A 172 1.61 -10.71 10.03
CA LYS A 172 1.33 -10.69 11.48
C LYS A 172 1.14 -9.28 12.04
N LEU A 173 0.45 -8.42 11.30
CA LEU A 173 0.04 -7.11 11.80
C LEU A 173 -1.06 -7.27 12.87
N PRO A 174 -0.92 -6.62 14.04
CA PRO A 174 -1.97 -6.53 15.04
C PRO A 174 -3.26 -5.93 14.46
N LYS A 175 -4.36 -6.69 14.55
CA LYS A 175 -5.66 -6.30 14.00
C LYS A 175 -6.21 -5.01 14.63
N ASP A 176 -5.86 -4.76 15.88
CA ASP A 176 -6.27 -3.56 16.61
C ASP A 176 -5.66 -2.27 16.06
N ARG A 177 -4.54 -2.36 15.33
CA ARG A 177 -3.89 -1.23 14.65
C ARG A 177 -4.31 -1.07 13.18
N LEU A 178 -5.24 -1.89 12.71
CA LEU A 178 -5.79 -1.80 11.36
C LEU A 178 -7.16 -1.14 11.39
N ARG A 179 -7.42 -0.29 10.38
CA ARG A 179 -8.75 0.20 10.05
C ARG A 179 -8.95 0.11 8.55
N VAL A 180 -10.18 0.23 8.09
CA VAL A 180 -10.51 0.16 6.67
C VAL A 180 -11.38 1.33 6.23
N THR A 181 -11.31 1.70 4.95
CA THR A 181 -12.24 2.64 4.32
C THR A 181 -13.11 1.92 3.30
N VAL A 182 -14.35 2.37 3.13
CA VAL A 182 -15.28 1.86 2.12
C VAL A 182 -16.00 3.03 1.47
N LEU A 183 -16.41 2.86 0.21
CA LEU A 183 -17.31 3.82 -0.43
C LEU A 183 -18.64 3.87 0.33
N ALA A 184 -19.13 5.07 0.64
CA ALA A 184 -20.32 5.24 1.48
C ALA A 184 -21.57 4.53 0.91
N SER A 185 -21.68 4.43 -0.41
CA SER A 185 -22.75 3.73 -1.13
C SER A 185 -22.51 2.22 -1.30
N ASP A 186 -21.33 1.69 -0.97
CA ASP A 186 -20.98 0.27 -1.11
C ASP A 186 -21.26 -0.48 0.20
N GLN A 187 -22.54 -0.79 0.41
CA GLN A 187 -23.01 -1.49 1.60
C GLN A 187 -22.47 -2.93 1.70
N GLU A 188 -22.34 -3.60 0.55
CA GLU A 188 -21.80 -4.97 0.46
C GLU A 188 -20.38 -5.04 1.06
N THR A 189 -19.49 -4.11 0.69
CA THR A 189 -18.11 -4.09 1.18
C THR A 189 -18.05 -3.78 2.68
N PHE A 190 -18.91 -2.89 3.18
CA PHE A 190 -19.04 -2.63 4.60
C PHE A 190 -19.43 -3.90 5.37
N GLU A 191 -20.43 -4.64 4.89
CA GLU A 191 -20.91 -5.88 5.52
C GLU A 191 -19.85 -6.98 5.49
N ILE A 192 -19.08 -7.11 4.40
CA ILE A 192 -17.96 -8.05 4.36
C ILE A 192 -16.94 -7.72 5.47
N TRP A 193 -16.51 -6.47 5.62
CA TRP A 193 -15.55 -6.11 6.66
C TRP A 193 -16.09 -6.34 8.07
N ARG A 194 -17.35 -5.99 8.33
CA ARG A 194 -17.99 -6.15 9.63
C ARG A 194 -18.22 -7.62 9.98
N ASP A 195 -18.89 -8.35 9.09
CA ASP A 195 -19.43 -9.68 9.40
C ASP A 195 -18.44 -10.80 9.11
N GLN A 196 -17.70 -10.70 8.00
CA GLN A 196 -16.75 -11.74 7.60
C GLN A 196 -15.41 -11.62 8.33
N GLU A 197 -14.84 -10.42 8.40
CA GLU A 197 -13.52 -10.20 9.01
C GLU A 197 -13.60 -9.75 10.49
N GLY A 198 -14.81 -9.40 10.96
CA GLY A 198 -15.05 -9.04 12.35
C GLY A 198 -14.47 -7.67 12.73
N ILE A 199 -14.34 -6.74 11.76
CA ILE A 199 -13.85 -5.40 12.06
C ILE A 199 -14.96 -4.61 12.79
N PRO A 200 -14.68 -4.02 13.97
CA PRO A 200 -15.64 -3.15 14.65
C PRO A 200 -16.06 -1.98 13.77
N GLU A 201 -17.35 -1.60 13.79
CA GLU A 201 -17.90 -0.57 12.90
C GLU A 201 -17.17 0.77 13.01
N GLU A 202 -16.67 1.13 14.19
CA GLU A 202 -15.89 2.35 14.42
C GLU A 202 -14.53 2.38 13.69
N LYS A 203 -14.07 1.23 13.19
CA LYS A 203 -12.87 1.08 12.36
C LYS A 203 -13.17 0.90 10.87
N ILE A 204 -14.45 0.96 10.47
CA ILE A 204 -14.89 0.92 9.07
C ILE A 204 -15.36 2.31 8.66
N ILE A 205 -14.47 3.09 8.06
CA ILE A 205 -14.72 4.48 7.71
C ILE A 205 -15.43 4.56 6.35
N ARG A 206 -16.61 5.19 6.32
CA ARG A 206 -17.33 5.45 5.07
C ARG A 206 -16.87 6.76 4.44
N CYS A 207 -16.41 6.72 3.20
CA CYS A 207 -15.92 7.89 2.47
C CYS A 207 -16.72 8.13 1.18
N GLY A 208 -16.61 9.34 0.64
CA GLY A 208 -17.24 9.70 -0.63
C GLY A 208 -16.50 9.11 -1.84
N SER A 209 -17.07 9.29 -3.04
CA SER A 209 -16.46 8.85 -4.30
C SER A 209 -15.13 9.50 -4.63
N LYS A 210 -14.76 10.59 -3.94
CA LYS A 210 -13.45 11.21 -4.11
C LYS A 210 -12.32 10.30 -3.60
N ASP A 211 -12.58 9.53 -2.56
CA ASP A 211 -11.58 8.72 -1.87
C ASP A 211 -11.71 7.25 -2.27
N ASN A 212 -12.93 6.70 -2.22
CA ASN A 212 -13.17 5.26 -2.41
C ASN A 212 -13.78 4.92 -3.78
N PHE A 213 -13.44 5.67 -4.82
CA PHE A 213 -13.76 5.32 -6.21
C PHE A 213 -12.51 5.43 -7.07
N TRP A 214 -11.91 4.29 -7.39
CA TRP A 214 -10.66 4.25 -8.11
C TRP A 214 -10.87 4.39 -9.62
N THR A 215 -10.01 5.19 -10.26
CA THR A 215 -9.99 5.39 -11.71
C THR A 215 -8.55 5.38 -12.22
N MET A 216 -8.29 4.63 -13.29
CA MET A 216 -6.96 4.55 -13.92
C MET A 216 -6.41 5.92 -14.38
N GLY A 217 -7.28 6.79 -14.88
CA GLY A 217 -6.92 8.01 -15.60
C GLY A 217 -8.13 8.94 -15.77
N GLU A 218 -7.99 9.96 -16.63
CA GLU A 218 -9.09 10.88 -16.98
C GLU A 218 -9.93 10.37 -18.17
N GLY A 219 -9.45 9.31 -18.85
CA GLY A 219 -10.10 8.69 -20.00
C GLY A 219 -10.81 7.36 -19.70
N PRO A 220 -11.50 6.77 -20.70
CA PRO A 220 -12.19 5.51 -20.56
C PRO A 220 -11.22 4.36 -20.21
N GLY A 221 -11.48 3.71 -19.08
CA GLY A 221 -10.67 2.61 -18.55
C GLY A 221 -11.35 1.92 -17.37
N PRO A 222 -10.76 0.83 -16.87
CA PRO A 222 -11.27 0.17 -15.67
C PRO A 222 -11.38 1.16 -14.51
N CYS A 223 -12.52 1.12 -13.81
CA CYS A 223 -12.81 1.92 -12.62
C CYS A 223 -13.82 1.17 -11.74
N GLY A 224 -13.97 1.61 -10.49
CA GLY A 224 -14.93 1.02 -9.57
C GLY A 224 -14.79 1.52 -8.13
N PRO A 225 -15.74 1.13 -7.25
CA PRO A 225 -15.56 1.33 -5.83
C PRO A 225 -14.33 0.56 -5.35
N CYS A 226 -13.61 1.12 -4.38
CA CYS A 226 -12.48 0.45 -3.76
C CYS A 226 -12.59 0.49 -2.24
N THR A 227 -11.85 -0.40 -1.58
CA THR A 227 -11.69 -0.41 -0.13
C THR A 227 -10.21 -0.42 0.22
N GLU A 228 -9.83 0.35 1.23
CA GLU A 228 -8.43 0.50 1.60
C GLU A 228 -8.19 0.07 3.03
N ILE A 229 -7.01 -0.46 3.30
CA ILE A 229 -6.56 -0.89 4.62
C ILE A 229 -5.49 0.09 5.09
N PHE A 230 -5.65 0.60 6.31
CA PHE A 230 -4.74 1.55 6.92
C PHE A 230 -4.09 0.96 8.17
N TRP A 231 -2.82 1.31 8.38
CA TRP A 231 -2.01 0.96 9.54
C TRP A 231 -1.83 2.19 10.44
N ASP A 232 -2.20 2.06 11.72
CA ASP A 232 -1.88 3.07 12.74
C ASP A 232 -0.40 2.99 13.07
N THR A 233 0.39 3.99 12.66
CA THR A 233 1.80 4.13 13.04
C THR A 233 1.99 4.45 14.52
N GLN A 234 0.92 4.89 15.20
CA GLN A 234 0.91 5.37 16.59
C GLN A 234 1.82 6.58 16.83
N ASN A 235 2.18 7.29 15.76
CA ASN A 235 2.95 8.51 15.83
C ASN A 235 2.02 9.72 15.62
N ASP A 236 1.66 10.39 16.70
CA ASP A 236 0.76 11.55 16.67
C ASP A 236 1.37 12.77 15.98
N ASP A 237 2.70 12.87 15.91
CA ASP A 237 3.40 13.97 15.24
C ASP A 237 3.21 13.94 13.71
N LEU A 238 2.76 12.81 13.17
CA LEU A 238 2.51 12.63 11.73
C LEU A 238 1.14 13.17 11.29
N GLY A 239 0.26 13.59 12.22
CA GLY A 239 -1.06 14.11 11.87
C GLY A 239 -1.88 13.12 11.05
N GLU A 240 -2.22 13.48 9.81
CA GLU A 240 -2.94 12.59 8.89
C GLU A 240 -2.14 11.33 8.52
N ASP A 241 -0.81 11.44 8.49
CA ASP A 241 0.12 10.35 8.15
C ASP A 241 0.29 9.35 9.29
N ARG A 242 -0.37 9.57 10.44
CA ARG A 242 -0.48 8.57 11.50
C ARG A 242 -1.12 7.29 10.95
N TRP A 243 -2.12 7.44 10.09
CA TRP A 243 -2.80 6.32 9.44
C TRP A 243 -2.27 6.13 8.04
N LEU A 244 -1.32 5.21 7.90
CA LEU A 244 -0.67 4.92 6.63
C LEU A 244 -1.54 3.97 5.81
N GLU A 245 -1.89 4.34 4.58
CA GLU A 245 -2.52 3.42 3.63
C GLU A 245 -1.54 2.30 3.25
N ILE A 246 -1.96 1.04 3.43
CA ILE A 246 -1.11 -0.13 3.21
C ILE A 246 -1.70 -1.14 2.22
N TRP A 247 -2.94 -0.98 1.75
CA TRP A 247 -3.48 -1.79 0.65
C TRP A 247 -4.75 -1.16 0.11
N ASN A 248 -4.91 -1.13 -1.21
CA ASN A 248 -6.13 -0.73 -1.92
C ASN A 248 -6.66 -1.92 -2.74
N LEU A 249 -7.95 -2.24 -2.61
CA LEU A 249 -8.64 -3.37 -3.25
C LEU A 249 -9.77 -2.89 -4.16
#